data_AF-A0A871R4B6-F1
#
_entry.id   AF-A0A871R4B6-F1
#
_cell.length_a   1.000
_cell.length_b   1.000
_cell.length_c   1.000
_cell.angle_alpha   90.00
_cell.angle_beta   90.00
_cell.angle_gamma   90.00
#
_symmetry.space_group_name_H-M   'P 1'
#
loop_
_entity.id
_entity.type
_entity.pdbx_description
1 polymer ?
#
loop_
_entity_poly.entity_id
_entity_poly.type
_entity_poly.pdbx_seq_one_letter_code
_entity_poly.pdbx_strand_id
1 'polypeptide(L)'
;MAQNHVLIVGSRKTKKLTIVKDIFGVSDFSSFLHKNAKSHAGLIISNGKIVCKYYTADVNIFVDEVQPTLESYDEWLVEFQSSQMKELRDSIQGIILTLRVEILSRHSDQFTQSLQHISDLLDSEYIEDHTGDNGFQWNGFKVVVGIMSEDSSRVDDSWLEKLEEKIPETGFDFVIKKGDSPFACDSCTASGSGDELKAIVQSTQWPEMRLINNKRGKSFKVSETTDEFVANFDEVLSSLHNAKNSASHISNEDEKMQNEHQFKSKLDKDFQIFQTAAIGKHFKNSDLEFEKKYLLINLFITQYVHELTKSLCKISFSKDPSSLEVGTIKNFMMAKGEEQNFMITRTNFLPSNDFMHVLHSTFRKTVYDDVTYQLDALNFISSYLPIGDFKVILKFMNQRPEFENTIGFVRVDKSGVMIKGSYQSNEIYELCNCDGIISLSDYMLEQIRAAI
;
A
#
# COMPACT_ATOMS: atom_id res chain seq x y z
N MET A 1 -4.70 -21.11 -15.65
CA MET A 1 -4.88 -21.82 -14.36
C MET A 1 -4.99 -20.76 -13.27
N ALA A 2 -5.62 -21.02 -12.12
CA ALA A 2 -5.73 -19.99 -11.09
C ALA A 2 -4.34 -19.61 -10.55
N GLN A 3 -3.98 -18.32 -10.64
CA GLN A 3 -2.71 -17.75 -10.17
C GLN A 3 -2.72 -17.60 -8.65
N ASN A 4 -2.54 -18.71 -7.92
CA ASN A 4 -2.54 -18.70 -6.44
C ASN A 4 -1.27 -19.35 -5.85
N HIS A 5 -0.17 -19.36 -6.61
CA HIS A 5 1.10 -19.93 -6.17
C HIS A 5 2.10 -18.86 -5.71
N VAL A 6 2.82 -19.13 -4.63
CA VAL A 6 3.98 -18.32 -4.21
C VAL A 6 5.23 -19.16 -4.37
N LEU A 7 6.22 -18.63 -5.08
CA LEU A 7 7.53 -19.26 -5.22
C LEU A 7 8.51 -18.67 -4.22
N ILE A 8 9.09 -19.51 -3.36
CA ILE A 8 10.09 -19.12 -2.36
C ILE A 8 11.40 -19.85 -2.66
N VAL A 9 12.42 -19.10 -3.01
CA VAL A 9 13.72 -19.65 -3.44
C VAL A 9 14.79 -19.11 -2.51
N GLY A 10 15.82 -19.92 -2.28
CA GLY A 10 16.98 -19.45 -1.54
C GLY A 10 17.79 -20.57 -0.96
N SER A 11 18.89 -20.24 -0.32
CA SER A 11 19.82 -21.24 0.16
C SER A 11 19.41 -21.85 1.50
N ARG A 12 20.23 -22.76 2.01
CA ARG A 12 19.98 -23.31 3.35
C ARG A 12 20.14 -22.22 4.40
N LYS A 13 19.32 -22.31 5.44
CA LYS A 13 19.33 -21.39 6.59
C LYS A 13 19.01 -19.93 6.23
N THR A 14 18.27 -19.69 5.14
CA THR A 14 17.69 -18.37 4.79
C THR A 14 16.24 -18.22 5.25
N LYS A 15 15.82 -19.03 6.23
CA LYS A 15 14.50 -18.95 6.89
C LYS A 15 13.28 -19.14 5.98
N LYS A 16 13.43 -19.78 4.81
CA LYS A 16 12.31 -20.11 3.89
C LYS A 16 11.09 -20.71 4.59
N LEU A 17 11.28 -21.80 5.36
CA LEU A 17 10.17 -22.45 6.06
C LEU A 17 9.61 -21.61 7.22
N THR A 18 10.42 -20.72 7.79
CA THR A 18 9.94 -19.75 8.79
C THR A 18 9.00 -18.73 8.14
N ILE A 19 9.33 -18.23 6.93
CA ILE A 19 8.42 -17.39 6.13
C ILE A 19 7.12 -18.14 5.85
N VAL A 20 7.21 -19.40 5.42
CA VAL A 20 6.03 -20.25 5.17
C VAL A 20 5.14 -20.37 6.42
N LYS A 21 5.75 -20.58 7.58
CA LYS A 21 5.03 -20.71 8.84
C LYS A 21 4.40 -19.39 9.30
N ASP A 22 5.20 -18.32 9.33
CA ASP A 22 4.84 -17.06 9.98
C ASP A 22 3.89 -16.22 9.12
N ILE A 23 4.04 -16.27 7.79
CA ILE A 23 3.25 -15.45 6.86
C ILE A 23 2.06 -16.24 6.31
N PHE A 24 2.24 -17.53 6.02
CA PHE A 24 1.20 -18.35 5.39
C PHE A 24 0.55 -19.36 6.34
N GLY A 25 0.83 -19.28 7.65
CA GLY A 25 0.11 -20.02 8.69
C GLY A 25 0.33 -21.53 8.68
N VAL A 26 1.33 -22.04 7.97
CA VAL A 26 1.61 -23.48 7.86
C VAL A 26 2.41 -23.93 9.09
N SER A 27 1.74 -24.64 10.00
CA SER A 27 2.34 -25.05 11.29
C SER A 27 2.98 -26.44 11.26
N ASP A 28 2.60 -27.31 10.34
CA ASP A 28 3.11 -28.67 10.20
C ASP A 28 3.67 -28.92 8.80
N PHE A 29 4.96 -29.29 8.76
CA PHE A 29 5.69 -29.63 7.55
C PHE A 29 5.88 -31.15 7.38
N SER A 30 5.44 -31.97 8.34
CA SER A 30 5.71 -33.41 8.37
C SER A 30 5.06 -34.19 7.22
N SER A 31 3.96 -33.66 6.67
CA SER A 31 3.30 -34.20 5.47
C SER A 31 4.02 -33.86 4.17
N PHE A 32 4.88 -32.84 4.18
CA PHE A 32 5.59 -32.33 2.99
C PHE A 32 7.07 -32.71 2.98
N LEU A 33 7.66 -32.92 4.16
CA LEU A 33 9.05 -33.32 4.33
C LEU A 33 9.16 -34.82 4.54
N HIS A 34 9.90 -35.51 3.68
CA HIS A 34 10.38 -36.85 4.01
C HIS A 34 11.27 -36.77 5.26
N LYS A 35 11.13 -37.72 6.21
CA LYS A 35 11.87 -37.76 7.49
C LYS A 35 13.40 -37.67 7.37
N ASN A 36 13.95 -37.86 6.16
CA ASN A 36 15.38 -37.81 5.84
C ASN A 36 15.73 -36.76 4.76
N ALA A 37 14.83 -35.84 4.43
CA ALA A 37 15.05 -34.84 3.40
C ALA A 37 16.19 -33.90 3.83
N LYS A 38 17.29 -33.91 3.06
CA LYS A 38 18.44 -33.04 3.29
C LYS A 38 18.30 -31.68 2.62
N SER A 39 17.30 -31.49 1.75
CA SER A 39 17.08 -30.31 0.91
C SER A 39 15.61 -29.91 0.98
N HIS A 40 15.33 -28.61 0.86
CA HIS A 40 13.98 -28.08 0.70
C HIS A 40 13.62 -27.80 -0.78
N ALA A 41 14.42 -28.28 -1.74
CA ALA A 41 14.15 -28.14 -3.17
C ALA A 41 12.89 -28.89 -3.60
N GLY A 42 12.07 -28.25 -4.43
CA GLY A 42 10.88 -28.85 -5.05
C GLY A 42 9.74 -29.18 -4.08
N LEU A 43 9.63 -28.49 -2.93
CA LEU A 43 8.51 -28.71 -2.01
C LEU A 43 7.27 -27.96 -2.51
N ILE A 44 6.14 -28.64 -2.51
CA ILE A 44 4.83 -28.07 -2.82
C ILE A 44 3.95 -28.16 -1.58
N ILE A 45 3.56 -27.01 -1.06
CA ILE A 45 2.78 -26.87 0.18
C ILE A 45 1.42 -26.30 -0.19
N SER A 46 0.40 -27.14 -0.19
CA SER A 46 -0.94 -26.81 -0.70
C SER A 46 -1.93 -26.30 0.35
N ASN A 47 -1.48 -26.10 1.58
CA ASN A 47 -2.30 -25.64 2.71
C ASN A 47 -1.91 -24.26 3.23
N GLY A 48 -1.20 -23.46 2.41
CA GLY A 48 -0.89 -22.08 2.74
C GLY A 48 -2.15 -21.25 2.85
N LYS A 49 -2.21 -20.38 3.84
CA LYS A 49 -3.32 -19.45 4.03
C LYS A 49 -2.81 -18.07 4.34
N ILE A 50 -3.29 -17.11 3.57
CA ILE A 50 -3.14 -15.70 3.90
C ILE A 50 -4.37 -15.35 4.72
N VAL A 51 -4.16 -14.92 5.96
CA VAL A 51 -5.23 -14.47 6.84
C VAL A 51 -4.92 -13.04 7.24
N CYS A 52 -5.76 -12.12 6.81
CA CYS A 52 -5.76 -10.75 7.30
C CYS A 52 -7.13 -10.42 7.87
N LYS A 53 -7.32 -9.19 8.35
CA LYS A 53 -8.61 -8.77 8.93
C LYS A 53 -9.75 -8.74 7.92
N TYR A 54 -9.43 -8.64 6.62
CA TYR A 54 -10.39 -8.40 5.56
C TYR A 54 -10.75 -9.67 4.80
N TYR A 55 -9.76 -10.53 4.57
CA TYR A 55 -9.92 -11.73 3.75
C TYR A 55 -9.05 -12.88 4.23
N THR A 56 -9.45 -14.07 3.82
CA THR A 56 -8.60 -15.25 3.74
C THR A 56 -8.38 -15.64 2.30
N ALA A 57 -7.16 -15.96 1.90
CA ALA A 57 -6.88 -16.58 0.61
C ALA A 57 -6.17 -17.91 0.84
N ASP A 58 -6.59 -18.94 0.11
CA ASP A 58 -5.88 -20.22 0.07
C ASP A 58 -4.78 -20.08 -0.99
N VAL A 59 -3.54 -20.41 -0.63
CA VAL A 59 -2.38 -20.29 -1.52
C VAL A 59 -1.55 -21.56 -1.48
N ASN A 60 -1.01 -21.90 -2.64
CA ASN A 60 -0.03 -22.96 -2.77
C ASN A 60 1.36 -22.34 -2.71
N ILE A 61 2.31 -22.99 -2.05
CA ILE A 61 3.66 -22.47 -1.88
C ILE A 61 4.63 -23.48 -2.49
N PHE A 62 5.41 -23.01 -3.46
CA PHE A 62 6.53 -23.73 -4.02
C PHE A 62 7.80 -23.27 -3.30
N VAL A 63 8.56 -24.21 -2.76
CA VAL A 63 9.85 -23.91 -2.14
C VAL A 63 10.93 -24.58 -2.95
N ASP A 64 11.93 -23.78 -3.32
CA ASP A 64 13.13 -24.26 -4.00
C ASP A 64 14.40 -23.92 -3.23
N GLU A 65 15.49 -24.63 -3.54
CA GLU A 65 16.76 -24.49 -2.83
C GLU A 65 17.96 -24.38 -3.77
N VAL A 66 18.70 -23.29 -3.61
CA VAL A 66 19.98 -23.03 -4.30
C VAL A 66 21.16 -23.16 -3.33
N GLN A 67 22.38 -23.24 -3.85
CA GLN A 67 23.57 -23.18 -2.99
C GLN A 67 23.76 -21.76 -2.45
N PRO A 68 24.43 -21.57 -1.29
CA PRO A 68 24.69 -20.26 -0.71
C PRO A 68 25.86 -19.55 -1.43
N THR A 69 25.81 -19.48 -2.76
CA THR A 69 26.77 -18.81 -3.63
C THR A 69 26.02 -17.97 -4.65
N LEU A 70 26.53 -16.79 -4.99
CA LEU A 70 25.83 -15.90 -5.92
C LEU A 70 25.67 -16.55 -7.31
N GLU A 71 26.69 -17.26 -7.78
CA GLU A 71 26.67 -18.03 -9.03
C GLU A 71 25.47 -18.98 -9.09
N SER A 72 25.14 -19.67 -7.98
CA SER A 72 24.00 -20.59 -7.95
C SER A 72 22.66 -19.88 -7.98
N TYR A 73 22.57 -18.64 -7.46
CA TYR A 73 21.37 -17.82 -7.64
C TYR A 73 21.27 -17.37 -9.09
N ASP A 74 22.35 -16.87 -9.68
CA ASP A 74 22.35 -16.42 -11.09
C ASP A 74 21.98 -17.57 -12.04
N GLU A 75 22.54 -18.77 -11.86
CA GLU A 75 22.17 -19.96 -12.62
C GLU A 75 20.67 -20.26 -12.53
N TRP A 76 20.11 -20.20 -11.31
CA TRP A 76 18.68 -20.41 -11.09
C TRP A 76 17.84 -19.30 -11.72
N LEU A 77 18.25 -18.03 -11.63
CA LEU A 77 17.56 -16.89 -12.24
C LEU A 77 17.59 -16.99 -13.77
N VAL A 78 18.67 -17.48 -14.36
CA VAL A 78 18.77 -17.75 -15.80
C VAL A 78 17.88 -18.92 -16.21
N GLU A 79 17.85 -20.00 -15.43
CA GLU A 79 16.94 -21.13 -15.66
C GLU A 79 15.48 -20.68 -15.59
N PHE A 80 15.15 -19.84 -14.60
CA PHE A 80 13.81 -19.28 -14.40
C PHE A 80 13.35 -18.40 -15.57
N GLN A 81 14.26 -17.79 -16.32
CA GLN A 81 13.95 -17.02 -17.54
C GLN A 81 13.69 -17.91 -18.76
N SER A 82 14.03 -19.20 -18.69
CA SER A 82 13.87 -20.09 -19.84
C SER A 82 12.39 -20.26 -20.24
N SER A 83 12.15 -20.56 -21.51
CA SER A 83 10.80 -20.85 -22.02
C SER A 83 10.18 -22.10 -21.36
N GLN A 84 11.00 -23.00 -20.84
CA GLN A 84 10.56 -24.20 -20.12
C GLN A 84 9.89 -23.85 -18.79
N MET A 85 10.26 -22.73 -18.18
CA MET A 85 9.70 -22.25 -16.91
C MET A 85 8.51 -21.30 -17.11
N LYS A 86 8.04 -21.06 -18.35
CA LYS A 86 6.90 -20.16 -18.60
C LYS A 86 5.65 -20.61 -17.84
N GLU A 87 5.32 -21.91 -17.86
CA GLU A 87 4.16 -22.43 -17.14
C GLU A 87 4.23 -22.18 -15.63
N LEU A 88 5.43 -22.24 -15.04
CA LEU A 88 5.64 -21.87 -13.65
C LEU A 88 5.37 -20.38 -13.42
N ARG A 89 5.92 -19.50 -14.28
CA ARG A 89 5.71 -18.04 -14.21
C ARG A 89 4.23 -17.67 -14.34
N ASP A 90 3.52 -18.30 -15.26
CA ASP A 90 2.08 -18.07 -15.49
C ASP A 90 1.22 -18.52 -14.29
N SER A 91 1.74 -19.41 -13.43
CA SER A 91 1.01 -19.99 -12.30
C SER A 91 1.21 -19.24 -10.97
N ILE A 92 2.28 -18.45 -10.86
CA ILE A 92 2.63 -17.74 -9.62
C ILE A 92 2.00 -16.36 -9.54
N GLN A 93 1.70 -15.92 -8.31
CA GLN A 93 1.25 -14.57 -7.96
C GLN A 93 2.29 -13.84 -7.10
N GLY A 94 3.39 -14.51 -6.76
CA GLY A 94 4.50 -13.89 -6.04
C GLY A 94 5.77 -14.71 -6.04
N ILE A 95 6.90 -14.01 -6.01
CA ILE A 95 8.24 -14.59 -5.88
C ILE A 95 8.99 -13.97 -4.70
N ILE A 96 9.56 -14.82 -3.85
CA ILE A 96 10.36 -14.44 -2.68
C ILE A 96 11.74 -15.08 -2.81
N LEU A 97 12.77 -14.25 -3.00
CA LEU A 97 14.17 -14.67 -3.01
C LEU A 97 14.78 -14.43 -1.64
N THR A 98 15.15 -15.48 -0.93
CA THR A 98 15.78 -15.39 0.39
C THR A 98 17.27 -15.61 0.27
N LEU A 99 18.10 -14.68 0.75
CA LEU A 99 19.56 -14.79 0.65
C LEU A 99 20.25 -14.30 1.91
N ARG A 100 21.50 -14.70 2.10
CA ARG A 100 22.37 -14.10 3.10
C ARG A 100 22.98 -12.84 2.53
N VAL A 101 22.80 -11.72 3.21
CA VAL A 101 23.21 -10.42 2.67
C VAL A 101 24.71 -10.42 2.38
N GLU A 102 25.52 -11.09 3.21
CA GLU A 102 26.98 -11.14 3.06
C GLU A 102 27.46 -11.68 1.69
N ILE A 103 26.64 -12.47 1.01
CA ILE A 103 26.95 -13.04 -0.32
C ILE A 103 26.93 -11.98 -1.42
N LEU A 104 26.22 -10.85 -1.24
CA LEU A 104 26.09 -9.78 -2.23
C LEU A 104 27.30 -8.84 -2.30
N SER A 105 28.25 -8.93 -1.36
CA SER A 105 29.26 -7.89 -1.07
C SER A 105 30.30 -7.60 -2.17
N ARG A 106 30.37 -8.37 -3.26
CA ARG A 106 31.34 -8.14 -4.35
C ARG A 106 30.79 -8.19 -5.78
N HIS A 107 29.56 -8.65 -5.95
CA HIS A 107 28.97 -8.91 -7.28
C HIS A 107 27.48 -8.50 -7.33
N SER A 108 27.09 -7.53 -6.50
CA SER A 108 25.70 -7.04 -6.43
C SER A 108 25.15 -6.65 -7.79
N ASP A 109 25.98 -6.06 -8.66
CA ASP A 109 25.55 -5.51 -9.95
C ASP A 109 25.06 -6.58 -10.92
N GLN A 110 25.74 -7.73 -10.98
CA GLN A 110 25.33 -8.87 -11.80
C GLN A 110 24.02 -9.46 -11.31
N PHE A 111 23.89 -9.61 -9.98
CA PHE A 111 22.66 -10.11 -9.37
C PHE A 111 21.49 -9.16 -9.61
N THR A 112 21.67 -7.85 -9.42
CA THR A 112 20.63 -6.84 -9.71
C THR A 112 20.25 -6.81 -11.18
N GLN A 113 21.22 -7.02 -12.09
CA GLN A 113 20.92 -7.11 -13.52
C GLN A 113 20.04 -8.33 -13.82
N SER A 114 20.34 -9.49 -13.23
CA SER A 114 19.50 -10.69 -13.35
C SER A 114 18.09 -10.47 -12.79
N LEU A 115 17.94 -9.73 -11.68
CA LEU A 115 16.63 -9.35 -11.12
C LEU A 115 15.85 -8.44 -12.07
N GLN A 116 16.50 -7.42 -12.63
CA GLN A 116 15.87 -6.51 -13.60
C GLN A 116 15.34 -7.30 -14.79
N HIS A 117 16.15 -8.21 -15.35
CA HIS A 117 15.75 -9.03 -16.49
C HIS A 117 14.53 -9.89 -16.18
N ILE A 118 14.43 -10.46 -14.96
CA ILE A 118 13.25 -11.21 -14.53
C ILE A 118 12.05 -10.30 -14.36
N SER A 119 12.24 -9.10 -13.80
CA SER A 119 11.15 -8.14 -13.65
C SER A 119 10.57 -7.77 -15.01
N ASP A 120 11.43 -7.39 -15.96
CA ASP A 120 11.06 -7.04 -17.33
C ASP A 120 10.39 -8.22 -18.04
N LEU A 121 10.92 -9.44 -17.85
CA LEU A 121 10.33 -10.65 -18.43
C LEU A 121 8.90 -10.87 -17.92
N LEU A 122 8.68 -10.85 -16.60
CA LEU A 122 7.35 -11.03 -16.00
C LEU A 122 6.37 -9.95 -16.48
N ASP A 123 6.83 -8.70 -16.55
CA ASP A 123 6.00 -7.58 -17.01
C ASP A 123 5.65 -7.73 -18.50
N SER A 124 6.63 -8.10 -19.35
CA SER A 124 6.41 -8.31 -20.78
C SER A 124 5.46 -9.47 -21.08
N GLU A 125 5.64 -10.63 -20.43
CA GLU A 125 4.78 -11.80 -20.61
C GLU A 125 3.36 -11.50 -20.12
N TYR A 126 3.23 -10.79 -19.00
CA TYR A 126 1.94 -10.38 -18.49
C TYR A 126 1.19 -9.45 -19.46
N ILE A 127 1.87 -8.46 -20.05
CA ILE A 127 1.30 -7.54 -21.03
C ILE A 127 0.86 -8.28 -22.30
N GLU A 128 1.67 -9.22 -22.79
CA GLU A 128 1.32 -10.03 -23.98
C GLU A 128 0.06 -10.87 -23.75
N ASP A 129 -0.03 -11.51 -22.57
CA ASP A 129 -1.14 -12.40 -22.23
C ASP A 129 -2.43 -11.63 -21.83
N HIS A 130 -2.33 -10.31 -21.54
CA HIS A 130 -3.44 -9.44 -21.15
C HIS A 130 -3.65 -8.25 -22.10
N THR A 131 -3.42 -8.46 -23.40
CA THR A 131 -3.63 -7.46 -24.47
C THR A 131 -5.06 -6.90 -24.46
N GLY A 132 -5.27 -5.80 -23.74
CA GLY A 132 -6.58 -5.17 -23.53
C GLY A 132 -6.80 -4.60 -22.13
N ASP A 133 -6.03 -5.07 -21.13
CA ASP A 133 -5.96 -4.44 -19.82
C ASP A 133 -4.90 -3.33 -19.82
N ASN A 134 -5.19 -2.20 -19.16
CA ASN A 134 -4.24 -1.09 -18.97
C ASN A 134 -3.10 -1.42 -17.97
N GLY A 135 -2.81 -2.71 -17.76
CA GLY A 135 -1.75 -3.17 -16.87
C GLY A 135 -0.39 -2.97 -17.53
N PHE A 136 0.43 -2.08 -16.98
CA PHE A 136 1.80 -1.82 -17.47
C PHE A 136 2.87 -2.71 -16.81
N GLN A 137 2.47 -3.57 -15.87
CA GLN A 137 3.37 -4.42 -15.08
C GLN A 137 2.63 -5.67 -14.60
N TRP A 138 3.40 -6.70 -14.24
CA TRP A 138 2.90 -7.90 -13.62
C TRP A 138 2.15 -7.59 -12.32
N ASN A 139 1.00 -8.22 -12.10
CA ASN A 139 0.10 -7.96 -10.97
C ASN A 139 0.47 -8.71 -9.67
N GLY A 140 1.56 -9.49 -9.69
CA GLY A 140 2.11 -10.21 -8.54
C GLY A 140 3.12 -9.38 -7.74
N PHE A 141 3.67 -9.97 -6.68
CA PHE A 141 4.73 -9.33 -5.87
C PHE A 141 6.10 -9.97 -6.10
N LYS A 142 7.15 -9.15 -6.10
CA LYS A 142 8.55 -9.54 -6.32
C LYS A 142 9.35 -9.07 -5.10
N VAL A 143 9.88 -9.99 -4.28
CA VAL A 143 10.57 -9.60 -3.03
C VAL A 143 11.90 -10.32 -2.87
N VAL A 144 12.93 -9.59 -2.48
CA VAL A 144 14.20 -10.13 -1.97
C VAL A 144 14.24 -9.96 -0.45
N VAL A 145 14.45 -11.05 0.26
CA VAL A 145 14.60 -11.07 1.72
C VAL A 145 16.06 -11.29 2.08
N GLY A 146 16.72 -10.23 2.55
CA GLY A 146 18.09 -10.26 3.03
C GLY A 146 18.17 -10.74 4.48
N ILE A 147 18.75 -11.90 4.72
CA ILE A 147 19.02 -12.43 6.07
C ILE A 147 20.40 -11.98 6.52
N MET A 148 20.47 -11.22 7.60
CA MET A 148 21.74 -10.86 8.24
C MET A 148 22.11 -11.90 9.30
N SER A 149 23.38 -12.32 9.32
CA SER A 149 23.90 -13.16 10.40
C SER A 149 23.94 -12.40 11.74
N GLU A 150 23.80 -13.09 12.87
CA GLU A 150 23.95 -12.47 14.20
C GLU A 150 25.38 -11.95 14.43
N ASP A 151 26.37 -12.54 13.76
CA ASP A 151 27.78 -12.14 13.81
C ASP A 151 28.13 -10.96 12.87
N SER A 152 27.13 -10.23 12.35
CA SER A 152 27.25 -9.23 11.26
C SER A 152 27.97 -7.92 11.60
N SER A 153 28.90 -7.95 12.55
CA SER A 153 29.94 -6.92 12.77
C SER A 153 30.79 -6.55 11.54
N ARG A 154 30.55 -7.20 10.39
CA ARG A 154 31.32 -7.11 9.14
C ARG A 154 30.60 -6.45 7.98
N VAL A 155 29.32 -6.14 8.13
CA VAL A 155 28.55 -5.49 7.06
C VAL A 155 28.59 -3.99 7.30
N ASP A 156 29.23 -3.26 6.40
CA ASP A 156 29.27 -1.80 6.42
C ASP A 156 27.86 -1.25 6.21
N ASP A 157 27.38 -0.41 7.13
CA ASP A 157 26.05 0.22 7.04
C ASP A 157 25.92 1.00 5.71
N SER A 158 27.01 1.62 5.23
CA SER A 158 27.02 2.31 3.93
C SER A 158 26.75 1.38 2.74
N TRP A 159 27.08 0.10 2.87
CA TRP A 159 26.87 -0.88 1.82
C TRP A 159 25.45 -1.48 1.88
N LEU A 160 24.84 -1.56 3.06
CA LEU A 160 23.43 -1.95 3.19
C LEU A 160 22.50 -0.89 2.58
N GLU A 161 22.77 0.39 2.84
CA GLU A 161 22.02 1.51 2.24
C GLU A 161 22.03 1.43 0.72
N LYS A 162 23.18 1.07 0.12
CA LYS A 162 23.29 0.87 -1.34
C LYS A 162 22.46 -0.30 -1.85
N LEU A 163 22.28 -1.35 -1.06
CA LEU A 163 21.41 -2.47 -1.46
C LEU A 163 19.92 -2.12 -1.31
N GLU A 164 19.58 -1.37 -0.26
CA GLU A 164 18.23 -0.83 -0.05
C GLU A 164 17.82 0.14 -1.17
N GLU A 165 18.77 0.79 -1.83
CA GLU A 165 18.52 1.59 -3.04
C GLU A 165 18.50 0.72 -4.32
N LYS A 166 19.53 -0.11 -4.54
CA LYS A 166 19.71 -0.84 -5.81
C LYS A 166 18.69 -1.95 -6.06
N ILE A 167 18.22 -2.66 -5.03
CA ILE A 167 17.31 -3.78 -5.24
C ILE A 167 15.92 -3.28 -5.68
N PRO A 168 15.32 -2.26 -5.03
CA PRO A 168 14.08 -1.64 -5.51
C PRO A 168 14.13 -1.09 -6.93
N GLU A 169 15.29 -0.57 -7.38
CA GLU A 169 15.47 -0.15 -8.78
C GLU A 169 15.23 -1.29 -9.79
N THR A 170 15.38 -2.55 -9.37
CA THR A 170 15.14 -3.72 -10.24
C THR A 170 13.68 -4.13 -10.39
N GLY A 171 12.77 -3.46 -9.67
CA GLY A 171 11.35 -3.84 -9.57
C GLY A 171 11.05 -4.86 -8.47
N PHE A 172 12.04 -5.24 -7.65
CA PHE A 172 11.88 -6.11 -6.49
C PHE A 172 11.90 -5.28 -5.19
N ASP A 173 10.93 -5.51 -4.30
CA ASP A 173 11.01 -4.97 -2.94
C ASP A 173 12.16 -5.65 -2.16
N PHE A 174 12.79 -4.92 -1.25
CA PHE A 174 13.87 -5.45 -0.42
C PHE A 174 13.54 -5.41 1.06
N VAL A 175 13.58 -6.56 1.73
CA VAL A 175 13.25 -6.70 3.15
C VAL A 175 14.44 -7.29 3.92
N ILE A 176 14.98 -6.56 4.89
CA ILE A 176 16.14 -7.02 5.68
C ILE A 176 15.73 -7.66 7.00
N LYS A 177 15.96 -8.96 7.17
CA LYS A 177 15.75 -9.67 8.44
C LYS A 177 17.00 -9.67 9.31
N LYS A 178 16.94 -8.93 10.42
CA LYS A 178 17.95 -8.95 11.49
C LYS A 178 17.54 -9.92 12.60
N GLY A 179 18.43 -10.84 12.97
CA GLY A 179 18.25 -11.77 14.10
C GLY A 179 17.13 -12.80 13.94
N ASP A 180 16.80 -13.48 15.03
CA ASP A 180 15.87 -14.63 15.09
C ASP A 180 14.42 -14.32 15.44
N SER A 181 14.02 -13.04 15.45
CA SER A 181 12.62 -12.68 15.64
C SER A 181 11.71 -13.30 14.56
N PRO A 182 10.44 -13.63 14.87
CA PRO A 182 9.48 -14.11 13.88
C PRO A 182 9.25 -13.04 12.79
N PHE A 183 8.79 -13.47 11.61
CA PHE A 183 8.37 -12.54 10.55
C PHE A 183 6.99 -11.93 10.82
N ALA A 184 6.27 -12.37 11.85
CA ALA A 184 5.00 -11.76 12.25
C ALA A 184 4.94 -11.66 13.77
N CYS A 185 4.74 -10.46 14.32
CA CYS A 185 4.49 -10.27 15.75
C CYS A 185 3.15 -9.54 15.97
N ASP A 186 2.14 -10.24 16.46
CA ASP A 186 0.81 -9.67 16.75
C ASP A 186 0.81 -8.68 17.94
N SER A 187 1.95 -8.50 18.63
CA SER A 187 2.07 -7.71 19.87
C SER A 187 3.17 -6.65 19.86
N CYS A 188 3.91 -6.51 18.75
CA CYS A 188 5.06 -5.62 18.70
C CYS A 188 4.64 -4.27 18.09
N THR A 189 4.67 -3.21 18.90
CA THR A 189 4.50 -1.81 18.47
C THR A 189 5.74 -1.24 17.78
N ALA A 190 6.71 -2.09 17.44
CA ALA A 190 7.94 -1.72 16.76
C ALA A 190 7.93 -2.37 15.38
N SER A 191 7.85 -1.53 14.35
CA SER A 191 7.96 -1.86 12.93
C SER A 191 9.24 -2.66 12.67
N GLY A 192 9.12 -3.99 12.65
CA GLY A 192 10.19 -4.89 12.27
C GLY A 192 10.02 -5.35 10.82
N SER A 193 11.11 -5.74 10.18
CA SER A 193 11.13 -6.21 8.78
C SER A 193 10.27 -7.45 8.47
N GLY A 194 9.76 -8.13 9.49
CA GLY A 194 8.74 -9.16 9.30
C GLY A 194 7.39 -8.60 8.87
N ASP A 195 6.99 -7.48 9.47
CA ASP A 195 5.67 -6.88 9.24
C ASP A 195 5.56 -6.31 7.83
N GLU A 196 6.69 -5.91 7.23
CA GLU A 196 6.79 -5.43 5.85
C GLU A 196 6.53 -6.55 4.82
N LEU A 197 7.21 -7.70 4.94
CA LEU A 197 6.95 -8.84 4.05
C LEU A 197 5.50 -9.33 4.16
N LYS A 198 4.95 -9.34 5.39
CA LYS A 198 3.54 -9.69 5.62
C LYS A 198 2.61 -8.66 4.97
N ALA A 199 2.91 -7.37 5.06
CA ALA A 199 2.13 -6.31 4.44
C ALA A 199 2.12 -6.43 2.91
N ILE A 200 3.29 -6.66 2.30
CA ILE A 200 3.41 -6.86 0.85
C ILE A 200 2.49 -8.01 0.41
N VAL A 201 2.63 -9.19 1.02
CA VAL A 201 1.82 -10.38 0.70
C VAL A 201 0.31 -10.14 0.92
N GLN A 202 -0.06 -9.39 1.96
CA GLN A 202 -1.46 -9.10 2.28
C GLN A 202 -2.08 -8.01 1.38
N SER A 203 -1.25 -7.14 0.80
CA SER A 203 -1.68 -6.09 -0.13
C SER A 203 -1.85 -6.58 -1.57
N THR A 204 -1.27 -7.73 -1.92
CA THR A 204 -1.42 -8.37 -3.23
C THR A 204 -2.88 -8.76 -3.48
N GLN A 205 -3.32 -8.58 -4.73
CA GLN A 205 -4.62 -9.05 -5.19
C GLN A 205 -4.56 -10.55 -5.47
N TRP A 206 -5.32 -11.34 -4.71
CA TRP A 206 -5.38 -12.80 -4.88
C TRP A 206 -6.64 -13.20 -5.64
N PRO A 207 -6.55 -14.08 -6.65
CA PRO A 207 -7.72 -14.57 -7.39
C PRO A 207 -8.82 -15.22 -6.55
N GLU A 208 -8.52 -15.85 -5.41
CA GLU A 208 -9.49 -16.57 -4.57
C GLU A 208 -9.66 -16.00 -3.15
N MET A 209 -9.74 -14.67 -3.03
CA MET A 209 -10.00 -14.01 -1.74
C MET A 209 -11.41 -14.31 -1.20
N ARG A 210 -11.49 -14.84 0.02
CA ARG A 210 -12.74 -15.02 0.77
C ARG A 210 -12.81 -14.01 1.91
N LEU A 211 -13.77 -13.10 1.87
CA LEU A 211 -13.92 -12.06 2.89
C LEU A 211 -14.36 -12.64 4.25
N ILE A 212 -13.78 -12.16 5.36
CA ILE A 212 -14.09 -12.63 6.71
C ILE A 212 -15.25 -11.82 7.32
N ASN A 213 -16.42 -12.43 7.50
CA ASN A 213 -17.58 -11.84 8.20
C ASN A 213 -17.52 -12.13 9.72
N ASN A 214 -16.99 -11.22 10.53
CA ASN A 214 -16.92 -11.40 11.99
C ASN A 214 -18.26 -11.10 12.69
N LYS A 215 -19.03 -12.14 13.02
CA LYS A 215 -20.20 -12.10 13.91
C LYS A 215 -19.80 -12.49 15.35
N ARG A 216 -19.64 -11.54 16.29
CA ARG A 216 -19.81 -11.77 17.75
C ARG A 216 -19.62 -10.48 18.56
N GLY A 217 -20.71 -10.00 19.17
CA GLY A 217 -20.77 -8.79 19.98
C GLY A 217 -20.55 -9.01 21.48
N LYS A 218 -19.93 -8.01 22.13
CA LYS A 218 -20.05 -7.68 23.56
C LYS A 218 -19.84 -6.17 23.71
N SER A 219 -20.72 -5.50 24.45
CA SER A 219 -20.75 -4.04 24.65
C SER A 219 -19.84 -3.58 25.79
N PHE A 220 -19.24 -2.39 25.67
CA PHE A 220 -18.64 -1.65 26.79
C PHE A 220 -18.79 -0.12 26.60
N LYS A 221 -18.92 0.60 27.74
CA LYS A 221 -19.09 2.06 27.86
C LYS A 221 -17.81 2.83 27.52
N VAL A 222 -17.98 3.97 26.86
CA VAL A 222 -16.93 4.96 26.54
C VAL A 222 -16.61 5.81 27.78
N SER A 223 -15.33 5.97 28.10
CA SER A 223 -14.82 7.01 29.01
C SER A 223 -13.79 7.89 28.29
N GLU A 224 -13.82 9.17 28.61
CA GLU A 224 -13.11 10.35 28.07
C GLU A 224 -11.59 10.15 27.89
N THR A 225 -11.06 10.37 26.68
CA THR A 225 -9.60 10.47 26.39
C THR A 225 -9.26 11.50 25.29
N THR A 226 -10.13 12.48 25.01
CA THR A 226 -9.88 13.50 23.97
C THR A 226 -8.89 14.58 24.38
N ASP A 227 -8.71 14.84 25.67
CA ASP A 227 -7.94 16.00 26.14
C ASP A 227 -6.42 15.75 26.21
N GLU A 228 -5.98 14.50 26.38
CA GLU A 228 -4.54 14.13 26.39
C GLU A 228 -3.90 14.16 24.98
N PHE A 229 -4.68 13.93 23.91
CA PHE A 229 -4.17 13.88 22.54
C PHE A 229 -3.87 15.27 21.97
N VAL A 230 -4.68 16.28 22.34
CA VAL A 230 -4.50 17.67 21.90
C VAL A 230 -3.29 18.31 22.60
N ALA A 231 -3.12 18.05 23.91
CA ALA A 231 -2.01 18.60 24.68
C ALA A 231 -0.63 18.10 24.21
N ASN A 232 -0.52 16.81 23.85
CA ASN A 232 0.73 16.23 23.36
C ASN A 232 1.10 16.72 21.94
N PHE A 233 0.10 17.14 21.14
CA PHE A 233 0.29 17.59 19.76
C PHE A 233 0.80 19.04 19.67
N ASP A 234 0.29 19.93 20.51
CA ASP A 234 0.81 21.30 20.61
C ASP A 234 2.27 21.34 21.09
N GLU A 235 2.69 20.37 21.90
CA GLU A 235 4.07 20.20 22.36
C GLU A 235 5.00 19.73 21.22
N VAL A 236 4.51 18.85 20.34
CA VAL A 236 5.22 18.41 19.13
C VAL A 236 5.34 19.55 18.10
N LEU A 237 4.27 20.30 17.85
CA LEU A 237 4.29 21.46 16.96
C LEU A 237 5.19 22.59 17.49
N SER A 238 5.18 22.83 18.81
CA SER A 238 6.07 23.80 19.44
C SER A 238 7.53 23.37 19.37
N SER A 239 7.81 22.07 19.56
CA SER A 239 9.16 21.51 19.39
C SER A 239 9.64 21.59 17.94
N LEU A 240 8.76 21.35 16.96
CA LEU A 240 9.00 21.53 15.52
C LEU A 240 9.37 22.98 15.18
N HIS A 241 8.62 23.95 15.71
CA HIS A 241 8.86 25.37 15.47
C HIS A 241 10.18 25.83 16.11
N ASN A 242 10.50 25.35 17.31
CA ASN A 242 11.74 25.67 18.02
C ASN A 242 12.97 25.03 17.37
N ALA A 243 12.89 23.78 16.91
CA ALA A 243 13.97 23.10 16.19
C ALA A 243 14.28 23.80 14.85
N LYS A 244 13.24 24.22 14.11
CA LYS A 244 13.38 24.92 12.83
C LYS A 244 13.94 26.35 12.99
N ASN A 245 13.59 27.05 14.07
CA ASN A 245 14.20 28.35 14.43
C ASN A 245 15.65 28.20 14.92
N SER A 246 16.00 27.05 15.51
CA SER A 246 17.39 26.77 15.91
C SER A 246 18.27 26.52 14.67
N ALA A 247 17.73 25.87 13.64
CA ALA A 247 18.41 25.63 12.37
C ALA A 247 18.61 26.91 11.52
N SER A 248 17.80 27.96 11.73
CA SER A 248 17.95 29.25 11.03
C SER A 248 19.10 30.12 11.58
N HIS A 249 19.67 29.77 12.74
CA HIS A 249 20.81 30.44 13.36
C HIS A 249 22.17 29.75 13.14
N ILE A 250 22.20 28.62 12.42
CA ILE A 250 23.44 27.91 12.08
C ILE A 250 24.07 28.59 10.86
N SER A 251 25.26 29.17 11.04
CA SER A 251 25.98 29.94 10.01
C SER A 251 26.76 29.07 9.02
N ASN A 252 26.77 27.74 9.21
CA ASN A 252 27.56 26.80 8.43
C ASN A 252 26.64 25.97 7.51
N GLU A 253 26.80 26.09 6.19
CA GLU A 253 25.85 25.53 5.21
C GLU A 253 25.83 23.99 5.18
N ASP A 254 26.95 23.33 5.45
CA ASP A 254 27.05 21.86 5.45
C ASP A 254 26.34 21.21 6.65
N GLU A 255 26.47 21.82 7.85
CA GLU A 255 25.72 21.38 9.04
C GLU A 255 24.22 21.66 8.90
N LYS A 256 23.85 22.68 8.14
CA LYS A 256 22.45 22.99 7.85
C LYS A 256 21.81 21.95 6.92
N MET A 257 22.52 21.52 5.87
CA MET A 257 22.03 20.47 4.96
C MET A 257 21.94 19.10 5.62
N GLN A 258 22.93 18.69 6.43
CA GLN A 258 22.85 17.42 7.15
C GLN A 258 21.71 17.40 8.17
N ASN A 259 21.51 18.49 8.91
CA ASN A 259 20.39 18.59 9.83
C ASN A 259 19.04 18.63 9.08
N GLU A 260 18.91 19.34 7.96
CA GLU A 260 17.69 19.30 7.14
C GLU A 260 17.38 17.90 6.59
N HIS A 261 18.38 17.14 6.17
CA HIS A 261 18.19 15.79 5.63
C HIS A 261 17.79 14.78 6.71
N GLN A 262 18.47 14.82 7.87
CA GLN A 262 18.14 13.98 9.01
C GLN A 262 16.76 14.34 9.60
N PHE A 263 16.41 15.62 9.55
CA PHE A 263 15.11 16.14 9.98
C PHE A 263 13.98 15.75 9.03
N LYS A 264 14.18 15.82 7.71
CA LYS A 264 13.23 15.33 6.70
C LYS A 264 12.96 13.83 6.84
N SER A 265 14.01 13.02 6.97
CA SER A 265 13.88 11.57 7.17
C SER A 265 13.07 11.22 8.43
N LYS A 266 13.25 12.00 9.51
CA LYS A 266 12.48 11.83 10.74
C LYS A 266 11.02 12.27 10.58
N LEU A 267 10.80 13.38 9.87
CA LEU A 267 9.45 13.88 9.56
C LEU A 267 8.68 12.90 8.68
N ASP A 268 9.33 12.29 7.68
CA ASP A 268 8.72 11.30 6.79
C ASP A 268 8.27 10.05 7.56
N LYS A 269 9.09 9.59 8.51
CA LYS A 269 8.74 8.48 9.42
C LYS A 269 7.58 8.85 10.34
N ASP A 270 7.63 10.02 10.97
CA ASP A 270 6.57 10.48 11.87
C ASP A 270 5.25 10.76 11.11
N PHE A 271 5.33 11.20 9.86
CA PHE A 271 4.18 11.41 8.96
C PHE A 271 3.53 10.09 8.52
N GLN A 272 4.32 9.08 8.15
CA GLN A 272 3.80 7.74 7.87
C GLN A 272 3.12 7.13 9.11
N ILE A 273 3.69 7.33 10.29
CA ILE A 273 3.08 6.90 11.56
C ILE A 273 1.76 7.65 11.80
N PHE A 274 1.71 8.96 11.52
CA PHE A 274 0.50 9.77 11.68
C PHE A 274 -0.61 9.38 10.71
N GLN A 275 -0.32 9.20 9.42
CA GLN A 275 -1.29 8.69 8.43
C GLN A 275 -1.81 7.31 8.85
N THR A 276 -0.93 6.41 9.26
CA THR A 276 -1.30 5.06 9.73
C THR A 276 -2.15 5.10 11.00
N ALA A 277 -1.88 6.04 11.93
CA ALA A 277 -2.62 6.20 13.18
C ALA A 277 -3.98 6.91 13.01
N ALA A 278 -4.08 7.90 12.11
CA ALA A 278 -5.33 8.54 11.73
C ALA A 278 -6.29 7.51 11.09
N ILE A 279 -5.76 6.66 10.21
CA ILE A 279 -6.46 5.50 9.62
C ILE A 279 -6.82 4.46 10.70
N GLY A 280 -5.94 4.24 11.69
CA GLY A 280 -6.14 3.27 12.78
C GLY A 280 -7.24 3.64 13.78
N LYS A 281 -7.54 4.93 13.99
CA LYS A 281 -8.59 5.39 14.91
C LYS A 281 -10.02 5.14 14.38
N HIS A 282 -10.19 4.89 13.08
CA HIS A 282 -11.48 4.55 12.47
C HIS A 282 -12.07 3.19 12.88
N PHE A 283 -11.33 2.37 13.64
CA PHE A 283 -11.75 1.00 13.99
C PHE A 283 -12.38 0.82 15.38
N LYS A 284 -12.73 1.91 16.07
CA LYS A 284 -13.57 1.85 17.28
C LYS A 284 -14.74 2.82 17.14
N ASN A 285 -15.79 2.40 16.45
CA ASN A 285 -17.21 2.72 16.71
C ASN A 285 -18.04 2.67 15.42
N SER A 286 -18.95 1.71 15.31
CA SER A 286 -20.39 1.96 15.09
C SER A 286 -21.16 0.67 14.81
N ASP A 287 -22.19 0.44 15.62
CA ASP A 287 -23.29 -0.50 15.42
C ASP A 287 -24.37 0.10 14.49
N LEU A 288 -25.09 -0.75 13.73
CA LEU A 288 -26.57 -0.88 13.72
C LEU A 288 -27.07 -1.80 12.59
N GLU A 289 -27.84 -2.84 12.95
CA GLU A 289 -28.74 -3.60 12.07
C GLU A 289 -30.06 -2.84 11.84
N PHE A 290 -30.55 -2.71 10.60
CA PHE A 290 -31.78 -3.35 10.06
C PHE A 290 -32.18 -2.82 8.65
N GLU A 291 -32.68 -3.75 7.84
CA GLU A 291 -33.45 -3.62 6.57
C GLU A 291 -32.82 -3.13 5.24
N LYS A 292 -32.43 -4.14 4.44
CA LYS A 292 -32.52 -4.30 2.97
C LYS A 292 -31.99 -3.21 2.01
N LYS A 293 -31.05 -3.67 1.17
CA LYS A 293 -30.74 -3.27 -0.23
C LYS A 293 -29.61 -2.22 -0.41
N TYR A 294 -28.38 -2.61 -0.08
CA TYR A 294 -27.17 -1.86 -0.47
C TYR A 294 -26.09 -2.82 -0.97
N LEU A 295 -25.51 -2.54 -2.13
CA LEU A 295 -24.33 -3.20 -2.67
C LEU A 295 -23.11 -2.32 -2.39
N LEU A 296 -22.11 -2.86 -1.68
CA LEU A 296 -20.78 -2.28 -1.58
C LEU A 296 -19.94 -2.86 -2.73
N ILE A 297 -19.54 -2.01 -3.68
CA ILE A 297 -18.72 -2.40 -4.82
C ILE A 297 -17.37 -1.68 -4.70
N ASN A 298 -16.30 -2.50 -4.68
CA ASN A 298 -14.87 -2.18 -4.61
C ASN A 298 -14.33 -1.51 -3.33
N LEU A 299 -13.21 -2.08 -2.86
CA LEU A 299 -12.50 -1.73 -1.64
C LEU A 299 -12.20 -0.21 -1.59
N PHE A 300 -12.35 0.39 -0.39
CA PHE A 300 -12.11 1.81 -0.04
C PHE A 300 -13.28 2.81 -0.15
N ILE A 301 -14.51 2.40 -0.50
CA ILE A 301 -15.53 3.40 -0.86
C ILE A 301 -16.51 3.73 0.28
N THR A 302 -16.47 4.99 0.73
CA THR A 302 -17.40 5.65 1.66
C THR A 302 -18.68 6.19 0.98
N GLN A 303 -19.01 5.65 -0.18
CA GLN A 303 -20.13 6.06 -1.03
C GLN A 303 -21.26 5.03 -1.01
N TYR A 304 -22.47 5.50 -1.26
CA TYR A 304 -23.70 4.74 -1.26
C TYR A 304 -24.29 4.71 -2.67
N VAL A 305 -24.74 3.54 -3.10
CA VAL A 305 -25.45 3.34 -4.35
C VAL A 305 -26.95 3.27 -4.06
N HIS A 306 -27.71 4.16 -4.68
CA HIS A 306 -29.16 4.30 -4.55
C HIS A 306 -29.83 3.94 -5.86
N GLU A 307 -30.67 2.91 -5.89
CA GLU A 307 -31.40 2.52 -7.10
C GLU A 307 -32.49 3.58 -7.40
N LEU A 308 -32.39 4.27 -8.54
CA LEU A 308 -33.43 5.17 -9.02
C LEU A 308 -34.43 4.40 -9.90
N THR A 309 -33.91 3.55 -10.78
CA THR A 309 -34.69 2.63 -11.63
C THR A 309 -33.88 1.34 -11.84
N LYS A 310 -34.49 0.33 -12.48
CA LYS A 310 -33.84 -0.97 -12.78
C LYS A 310 -32.55 -0.87 -13.63
N SER A 311 -32.27 0.27 -14.25
CA SER A 311 -31.09 0.47 -15.09
C SER A 311 -30.32 1.75 -14.73
N LEU A 312 -30.73 2.46 -13.67
CA LEU A 312 -30.14 3.73 -13.27
C LEU A 312 -29.94 3.74 -11.76
N CYS A 313 -28.68 3.90 -11.36
CA CYS A 313 -28.32 4.08 -9.96
C CYS A 313 -27.69 5.45 -9.74
N LYS A 314 -27.90 6.00 -8.57
CA LYS A 314 -27.29 7.22 -8.07
C LYS A 314 -26.16 6.85 -7.11
N ILE A 315 -25.03 7.53 -7.19
CA ILE A 315 -23.94 7.42 -6.22
C ILE A 315 -23.94 8.68 -5.35
N SER A 316 -23.86 8.54 -4.03
CA SER A 316 -23.78 9.65 -3.08
C SER A 316 -22.78 9.36 -1.96
N PHE A 317 -22.27 10.39 -1.29
CA PHE A 317 -21.52 10.22 -0.04
C PHE A 317 -22.42 10.03 1.19
N SER A 318 -23.74 10.15 1.06
CA SER A 318 -24.71 10.01 2.16
C SER A 318 -25.60 8.79 2.02
N LYS A 319 -25.99 8.24 3.19
CA LYS A 319 -26.96 7.15 3.33
C LYS A 319 -28.36 7.54 2.91
N ASP A 320 -28.67 8.84 2.96
CA ASP A 320 -29.98 9.36 2.57
C ASP A 320 -30.10 9.37 1.04
N PRO A 321 -31.05 8.63 0.44
CA PRO A 321 -31.23 8.61 -1.02
C PRO A 321 -31.60 9.98 -1.61
N SER A 322 -32.11 10.90 -0.78
CA SER A 322 -32.47 12.26 -1.20
C SER A 322 -31.28 13.24 -1.21
N SER A 323 -30.17 12.90 -0.54
CA SER A 323 -28.94 13.70 -0.51
C SER A 323 -28.35 13.91 -1.90
N LEU A 324 -27.58 14.97 -2.13
CA LEU A 324 -26.98 15.24 -3.44
C LEU A 324 -26.13 14.07 -3.97
N GLU A 325 -26.33 13.68 -5.22
CA GLU A 325 -25.51 12.67 -5.89
C GLU A 325 -24.14 13.19 -6.32
N VAL A 326 -23.11 12.36 -6.17
CA VAL A 326 -21.82 12.52 -6.87
C VAL A 326 -22.01 12.34 -8.38
N GLY A 327 -22.89 11.42 -8.77
CA GLY A 327 -23.25 11.18 -10.16
C GLY A 327 -24.20 9.99 -10.30
N THR A 328 -24.48 9.62 -11.55
CA THR A 328 -25.38 8.50 -11.88
C THR A 328 -24.69 7.46 -12.73
N ILE A 329 -24.96 6.19 -12.46
CA ILE A 329 -24.54 5.05 -13.25
C ILE A 329 -25.67 4.64 -14.17
N LYS A 330 -25.39 4.54 -15.48
CA LYS A 330 -26.31 4.00 -16.49
C LYS A 330 -26.08 2.50 -16.70
N ASN A 331 -27.13 1.81 -17.13
CA ASN A 331 -27.12 0.38 -17.47
C ASN A 331 -26.66 -0.53 -16.32
N PHE A 332 -27.06 -0.19 -15.09
CA PHE A 332 -26.83 -1.04 -13.92
C PHE A 332 -27.78 -2.26 -13.97
N MET A 333 -27.52 -3.19 -14.89
CA MET A 333 -28.18 -4.49 -14.93
C MET A 333 -27.28 -5.52 -14.25
N MET A 334 -27.49 -5.73 -12.96
CA MET A 334 -26.79 -6.79 -12.23
C MET A 334 -27.51 -8.11 -12.44
N ALA A 335 -26.88 -9.07 -13.11
CA ALA A 335 -27.26 -10.46 -12.94
C ALA A 335 -26.95 -10.87 -11.48
N LYS A 336 -27.86 -11.60 -10.83
CA LYS A 336 -27.64 -12.10 -9.46
C LYS A 336 -26.32 -12.86 -9.41
N GLY A 337 -25.35 -12.37 -8.63
CA GLY A 337 -24.04 -12.99 -8.46
C GLY A 337 -22.87 -12.29 -9.14
N GLU A 338 -23.09 -11.27 -9.98
CA GLU A 338 -22.03 -10.48 -10.64
C GLU A 338 -21.69 -9.16 -9.92
N GLU A 339 -22.24 -8.99 -8.72
CA GLU A 339 -22.15 -7.82 -7.85
C GLU A 339 -20.71 -7.37 -7.57
N GLN A 340 -19.75 -8.29 -7.62
CA GLN A 340 -18.34 -8.07 -7.29
C GLN A 340 -17.49 -7.60 -8.48
N ASN A 341 -18.02 -7.65 -9.72
CA ASN A 341 -17.27 -7.34 -10.95
C ASN A 341 -17.72 -6.02 -11.61
N PHE A 342 -18.63 -5.26 -10.98
CA PHE A 342 -19.11 -4.02 -11.55
C PHE A 342 -18.06 -2.91 -11.37
N MET A 343 -17.43 -2.46 -12.45
CA MET A 343 -16.49 -1.34 -12.41
C MET A 343 -17.19 -0.05 -12.83
N ILE A 344 -17.05 1.01 -12.03
CA ILE A 344 -17.46 2.36 -12.42
C ILE A 344 -16.39 2.91 -13.37
N THR A 345 -16.79 3.34 -14.55
CA THR A 345 -15.89 3.86 -15.60
C THR A 345 -16.46 5.14 -16.21
N ARG A 346 -15.62 5.89 -16.92
CA ARG A 346 -16.04 7.09 -17.68
C ARG A 346 -17.22 6.83 -18.63
N THR A 347 -17.42 5.59 -19.10
CA THR A 347 -18.48 5.26 -20.07
C THR A 347 -19.83 4.97 -19.42
N ASN A 348 -19.83 4.48 -18.18
CA ASN A 348 -21.06 4.15 -17.45
C ASN A 348 -21.44 5.17 -16.37
N PHE A 349 -20.54 6.09 -16.01
CA PHE A 349 -20.75 7.13 -15.02
C PHE A 349 -21.04 8.50 -15.66
N LEU A 350 -22.08 9.16 -15.16
CA LEU A 350 -22.42 10.53 -15.52
C LEU A 350 -22.22 11.43 -14.29
N PRO A 351 -21.21 12.33 -14.29
CA PRO A 351 -20.91 13.19 -13.15
C PRO A 351 -22.02 14.22 -12.88
N SER A 352 -22.19 14.58 -11.60
CA SER A 352 -23.11 15.64 -11.18
C SER A 352 -22.39 17.00 -11.14
N ASN A 353 -22.85 17.95 -11.95
CA ASN A 353 -22.32 19.33 -11.92
C ASN A 353 -22.64 20.03 -10.60
N ASP A 354 -23.83 19.79 -10.04
CA ASP A 354 -24.23 20.36 -8.75
C ASP A 354 -23.30 19.87 -7.63
N PHE A 355 -22.92 18.59 -7.66
CA PHE A 355 -21.93 18.06 -6.74
C PHE A 355 -20.55 18.65 -6.96
N MET A 356 -20.12 18.83 -8.21
CA MET A 356 -18.84 19.49 -8.50
C MET A 356 -18.78 20.92 -7.91
N HIS A 357 -19.89 21.65 -7.94
CA HIS A 357 -20.00 22.95 -7.30
C HIS A 357 -19.91 22.87 -5.77
N VAL A 358 -20.60 21.92 -5.13
CA VAL A 358 -20.51 21.69 -3.68
C VAL A 358 -19.09 21.27 -3.28
N LEU A 359 -18.45 20.42 -4.08
CA LEU A 359 -17.08 19.94 -3.87
C LEU A 359 -16.12 21.12 -3.79
N HIS A 360 -16.00 21.92 -4.86
CA HIS A 360 -15.07 23.05 -4.88
C HIS A 360 -15.44 24.13 -3.86
N SER A 361 -16.72 24.36 -3.58
CA SER A 361 -17.18 25.29 -2.54
C SER A 361 -16.72 24.85 -1.14
N THR A 362 -16.81 23.56 -0.85
CA THR A 362 -16.40 22.97 0.43
C THR A 362 -14.89 22.98 0.58
N PHE A 363 -14.15 22.56 -0.44
CA PHE A 363 -12.69 22.63 -0.48
C PHE A 363 -12.19 24.07 -0.30
N ARG A 364 -12.77 25.04 -1.00
CA ARG A 364 -12.41 26.46 -0.86
C ARG A 364 -12.55 26.98 0.57
N LYS A 365 -13.47 26.42 1.36
CA LYS A 365 -13.71 26.86 2.74
C LYS A 365 -12.85 26.12 3.76
N THR A 366 -12.71 24.81 3.59
CA THR A 366 -12.31 23.90 4.69
C THR A 366 -11.01 23.16 4.46
N VAL A 367 -10.47 23.11 3.23
CA VAL A 367 -9.24 22.34 2.92
C VAL A 367 -8.05 22.71 3.83
N TYR A 368 -8.02 23.95 4.30
CA TYR A 368 -6.97 24.49 5.15
C TYR A 368 -6.88 23.84 6.52
N ASP A 369 -7.97 23.23 6.98
CA ASP A 369 -8.10 22.62 8.30
C ASP A 369 -7.94 21.08 8.21
N ASP A 370 -7.74 20.53 7.01
CA ASP A 370 -7.42 19.13 6.80
C ASP A 370 -5.94 18.88 7.11
N VAL A 371 -5.69 18.10 8.17
CA VAL A 371 -4.35 17.77 8.64
C VAL A 371 -3.53 17.04 7.57
N THR A 372 -4.16 16.25 6.71
CA THR A 372 -3.47 15.52 5.62
C THR A 372 -2.81 16.50 4.66
N TYR A 373 -3.56 17.50 4.20
CA TYR A 373 -3.02 18.52 3.29
C TYR A 373 -2.13 19.54 4.00
N GLN A 374 -2.31 19.78 5.31
CA GLN A 374 -1.40 20.63 6.09
C GLN A 374 0.01 20.02 6.18
N LEU A 375 0.09 18.71 6.33
CA LEU A 375 1.36 18.01 6.37
C LEU A 375 2.00 17.96 4.99
N ASP A 376 1.22 17.71 3.93
CA ASP A 376 1.72 17.79 2.56
C ASP A 376 2.25 19.18 2.22
N ALA A 377 1.62 20.24 2.73
CA ALA A 377 2.05 21.63 2.50
C ALA A 377 3.50 21.89 2.93
N LEU A 378 4.04 21.13 3.90
CA LEU A 378 5.43 21.24 4.33
C LEU A 378 6.43 20.95 3.20
N ASN A 379 6.02 20.20 2.17
CA ASN A 379 6.82 19.90 0.99
C ASN A 379 6.70 20.96 -0.14
N PHE A 380 5.81 21.95 0.01
CA PHE A 380 5.50 22.94 -1.04
C PHE A 380 5.74 24.39 -0.59
N ILE A 381 6.72 24.62 0.29
CA ILE A 381 7.06 25.96 0.82
C ILE A 381 7.24 26.98 -0.31
N SER A 382 6.57 28.13 -0.18
CA SER A 382 6.57 29.21 -1.20
C SER A 382 6.11 28.77 -2.60
N SER A 383 5.32 27.71 -2.70
CA SER A 383 4.81 27.14 -3.94
C SER A 383 3.29 26.89 -3.86
N TYR A 384 2.75 26.18 -4.85
CA TYR A 384 1.37 25.70 -4.87
C TYR A 384 1.34 24.20 -4.55
N LEU A 385 0.60 23.84 -3.52
CA LEU A 385 0.27 22.47 -3.15
C LEU A 385 -0.86 21.96 -4.07
N PRO A 386 -0.64 20.90 -4.87
CA PRO A 386 -1.72 20.20 -5.55
C PRO A 386 -2.55 19.41 -4.53
N ILE A 387 -3.84 19.69 -4.47
CA ILE A 387 -4.82 18.97 -3.65
C ILE A 387 -5.30 17.76 -4.44
N GLY A 388 -4.62 16.63 -4.26
CA GLY A 388 -5.00 15.36 -4.85
C GLY A 388 -6.25 14.79 -4.20
N ASP A 389 -7.09 14.12 -5.00
CA ASP A 389 -8.03 13.16 -4.45
C ASP A 389 -7.33 11.83 -4.13
N PHE A 390 -8.03 10.92 -3.45
CA PHE A 390 -7.47 9.66 -2.99
C PHE A 390 -7.85 8.49 -3.90
N LYS A 391 -8.11 8.74 -5.18
CA LYS A 391 -8.24 7.66 -6.18
C LYS A 391 -6.93 6.88 -6.30
N VAL A 392 -5.82 7.62 -6.28
CA VAL A 392 -4.45 7.08 -6.37
C VAL A 392 -3.73 7.39 -5.07
N ILE A 393 -3.26 6.35 -4.38
CA ILE A 393 -2.40 6.52 -3.21
C ILE A 393 -0.99 6.81 -3.70
N LEU A 394 -0.47 7.98 -3.34
CA LEU A 394 0.89 8.38 -3.65
C LEU A 394 1.87 7.52 -2.85
N LYS A 395 2.90 6.99 -3.53
CA LYS A 395 3.91 6.10 -2.95
C LYS A 395 4.98 6.86 -2.16
N PHE A 396 5.19 8.15 -2.48
CA PHE A 396 6.24 8.98 -1.88
C PHE A 396 5.72 10.38 -1.51
N MET A 397 6.26 10.99 -0.45
CA MET A 397 5.84 12.33 0.03
C MET A 397 6.12 13.47 -0.96
N ASN A 398 7.10 13.29 -1.85
CA ASN A 398 7.42 14.25 -2.91
C ASN A 398 6.69 13.95 -4.22
N GLN A 399 5.96 12.83 -4.31
CA GLN A 399 5.17 12.50 -5.47
C GLN A 399 4.01 13.48 -5.56
N ARG A 400 3.73 13.95 -6.77
CA ARG A 400 2.59 14.82 -7.05
C ARG A 400 1.46 13.98 -7.62
N PRO A 401 0.20 14.24 -7.26
CA PRO A 401 -0.92 13.67 -7.98
C PRO A 401 -0.86 14.13 -9.44
N GLU A 402 -1.27 13.25 -10.35
CA GLU A 402 -1.48 13.61 -11.75
C GLU A 402 -2.53 14.72 -11.85
N PHE A 403 -2.49 15.50 -12.93
CA PHE A 403 -3.41 16.62 -13.13
C PHE A 403 -4.88 16.18 -13.12
N GLU A 404 -5.18 15.00 -13.66
CA GLU A 404 -6.55 14.44 -13.70
C GLU A 404 -7.07 14.04 -12.30
N ASN A 405 -6.16 13.78 -11.35
CA ASN A 405 -6.49 13.45 -9.95
C ASN A 405 -6.34 14.64 -8.99
N THR A 406 -5.98 15.82 -9.51
CA THR A 406 -5.82 17.03 -8.71
C THR A 406 -7.12 17.82 -8.70
N ILE A 407 -7.79 17.90 -7.55
CA ILE A 407 -9.05 18.66 -7.36
C ILE A 407 -8.78 20.17 -7.50
N GLY A 408 -7.64 20.64 -7.02
CA GLY A 408 -7.29 22.06 -7.07
C GLY A 408 -5.92 22.34 -6.49
N PHE A 409 -5.61 23.63 -6.31
CA PHE A 409 -4.32 24.08 -5.81
C PHE A 409 -4.50 25.05 -4.66
N VAL A 410 -3.60 24.97 -3.68
CA VAL A 410 -3.53 25.87 -2.53
C VAL A 410 -2.14 26.50 -2.48
N ARG A 411 -2.05 27.81 -2.26
CA ARG A 411 -0.77 28.51 -2.10
C ARG A 411 -0.25 28.25 -0.70
N VAL A 412 1.04 27.93 -0.60
CA VAL A 412 1.73 27.70 0.66
C VAL A 412 2.74 28.83 0.87
N ASP A 413 2.80 29.34 2.09
CA ASP A 413 3.73 30.40 2.43
C ASP A 413 5.15 29.90 2.71
N LYS A 414 6.04 30.82 3.10
CA LYS A 414 7.44 30.53 3.42
C LYS A 414 7.64 29.66 4.68
N SER A 415 6.61 29.51 5.51
CA SER A 415 6.66 28.69 6.73
C SER A 415 6.16 27.26 6.50
N GLY A 416 5.53 26.98 5.35
CA GLY A 416 4.88 25.70 5.05
C GLY A 416 3.40 25.70 5.39
N VAL A 417 2.80 26.86 5.67
CA VAL A 417 1.39 26.98 6.04
C VAL A 417 0.55 27.29 4.80
N MET A 418 -0.55 26.57 4.63
CA MET A 418 -1.53 26.83 3.58
C MET A 418 -2.22 28.18 3.78
N ILE A 419 -2.24 29.02 2.73
CA ILE A 419 -2.84 30.35 2.79
C ILE A 419 -4.36 30.24 2.63
N LYS A 420 -5.09 30.54 3.71
CA LYS A 420 -6.57 30.53 3.71
C LYS A 420 -7.13 31.44 2.60
N GLY A 421 -8.15 30.94 1.90
CA GLY A 421 -8.79 31.63 0.77
C GLY A 421 -8.03 31.54 -0.57
N SER A 422 -6.84 30.96 -0.63
CA SER A 422 -6.06 30.85 -1.87
C SER A 422 -6.44 29.66 -2.76
N TYR A 423 -7.48 28.90 -2.43
CA TYR A 423 -7.82 27.66 -3.14
C TYR A 423 -8.33 27.99 -4.55
N GLN A 424 -7.73 27.36 -5.54
CA GLN A 424 -8.12 27.46 -6.94
C GLN A 424 -8.53 26.08 -7.44
N SER A 425 -9.75 25.96 -7.99
CA SER A 425 -10.23 24.72 -8.60
C SER A 425 -9.43 24.38 -9.85
N ASN A 426 -9.19 23.09 -10.07
CA ASN A 426 -8.65 22.60 -11.31
C ASN A 426 -9.79 22.33 -12.31
N GLU A 427 -9.81 23.07 -13.42
CA GLU A 427 -10.92 23.02 -14.40
C GLU A 427 -10.99 21.70 -15.19
N ILE A 428 -9.89 20.95 -15.25
CA ILE A 428 -9.80 19.67 -15.95
C ILE A 428 -10.04 18.46 -15.02
N TYR A 429 -10.36 18.70 -13.74
CA TYR A 429 -10.61 17.63 -12.79
C TYR A 429 -11.94 16.90 -13.09
N GLU A 430 -11.91 15.57 -13.03
CA GLU A 430 -13.07 14.73 -13.27
C GLU A 430 -13.43 13.89 -12.03
N LEU A 431 -14.73 13.82 -11.71
CA LEU A 431 -15.21 12.99 -10.60
C LEU A 431 -14.95 11.49 -10.85
N CYS A 432 -14.86 11.06 -12.11
CA CYS A 432 -14.52 9.69 -12.49
C CYS A 432 -13.58 9.69 -13.71
N ASN A 433 -12.45 9.00 -13.59
CA ASN A 433 -11.46 8.84 -14.67
C ASN A 433 -11.00 7.37 -14.78
N CYS A 434 -9.84 7.12 -15.41
CA CYS A 434 -9.27 5.77 -15.50
C CYS A 434 -8.89 5.18 -14.13
N ASP A 435 -8.64 6.04 -13.13
CA ASP A 435 -8.25 5.65 -11.78
C ASP A 435 -9.47 5.41 -10.85
N GLY A 436 -10.68 5.60 -11.38
CA GLY A 436 -11.93 5.30 -10.69
C GLY A 436 -12.73 6.55 -10.32
N ILE A 437 -13.61 6.42 -9.32
CA ILE A 437 -14.49 7.49 -8.83
C ILE A 437 -13.87 8.23 -7.64
N ILE A 438 -14.15 9.52 -7.50
CA ILE A 438 -13.60 10.42 -6.49
C ILE A 438 -13.55 9.79 -5.09
N SER A 439 -12.38 9.85 -4.48
CA SER A 439 -12.17 9.45 -3.09
C SER A 439 -11.55 10.61 -2.33
N LEU A 440 -11.94 10.79 -1.07
CA LEU A 440 -11.59 11.98 -0.27
C LEU A 440 -10.99 11.54 1.07
N SER A 441 -10.21 12.43 1.69
CA SER A 441 -9.82 12.29 3.09
C SER A 441 -11.04 12.26 4.01
N ASP A 442 -10.90 11.69 5.20
CA ASP A 442 -12.00 11.57 6.17
C ASP A 442 -12.56 12.94 6.56
N TYR A 443 -11.68 13.93 6.77
CA TYR A 443 -12.08 15.28 7.08
C TYR A 443 -12.89 15.91 5.93
N MET A 444 -12.38 15.86 4.70
CA MET A 444 -13.12 16.44 3.57
C MET A 444 -14.42 15.70 3.29
N LEU A 445 -14.45 14.38 3.48
CA LEU A 445 -15.67 13.58 3.36
C LEU A 445 -16.72 14.00 4.39
N GLU A 446 -16.33 14.25 5.65
CA GLU A 446 -17.22 14.74 6.69
C GLU A 446 -17.78 16.13 6.35
N GLN A 447 -16.91 17.05 5.90
CA GLN A 447 -17.34 18.38 5.48
C GLN A 447 -18.29 18.34 4.28
N ILE A 448 -18.04 17.46 3.31
CA ILE A 448 -18.93 17.26 2.16
C ILE A 448 -20.27 16.68 2.60
N ARG A 449 -20.28 15.67 3.47
CA ARG A 449 -21.51 15.07 4.01
C ARG A 449 -22.36 16.08 4.78
N ALA A 450 -21.73 17.02 5.48
CA ALA A 450 -22.43 18.10 6.17
C ALA A 450 -23.01 19.16 5.21
N ALA A 451 -22.53 19.21 3.97
CA ALA A 451 -22.93 20.20 2.96
C ALA A 451 -23.99 19.69 1.96
N ILE A 452 -24.34 18.39 1.98
CA ILE A 452 -25.22 17.73 0.99
C ILE A 452 -26.49 17.13 1.54
#